data_AF-A0A534IT86-F1
#
_entry.id   AF-A0A534IT86-F1
#
_cell.length_a   1.000
_cell.length_b   1.000
_cell.length_c   1.000
_cell.angle_alpha   90.00
_cell.angle_beta   90.00
_cell.angle_gamma   90.00
#
_symmetry.space_group_name_H-M   'P 1'
#
loop_
_entity.id
_entity.type
_entity.pdbx_description
1 polymer ?
#
loop_
_entity_poly.entity_id
_entity_poly.type
_entity_poly.pdbx_seq_one_letter_code
_entity_poly.pdbx_strand_id
1 'polypeptide(L)'
;MMVQTGSMQKYTKGNLLLINDKPLNYAMSNIFEIGATWPKAYDRVVIGKNGPYVLACFRAEGEDKTWWSMPHDEYVVLVEGEMTIEYKEPREAIPPGPHKAVTGTDMGSIVLRDGSLASLPAGVAYRMRAPKKSLALLQTKHSEWLTYAWEDICLTEA
;
A
#
# COMPACT_ATOMS: atom_id res chain seq x y z
N MET A 1 10.37 -6.71 -27.78
CA MET A 1 10.89 -7.14 -26.46
C MET A 1 9.70 -7.26 -25.53
N MET A 2 9.38 -8.47 -25.04
CA MET A 2 8.31 -8.64 -24.04
C MET A 2 8.90 -8.40 -22.66
N VAL A 3 8.30 -7.51 -21.88
CA VAL A 3 8.61 -7.33 -20.46
C VAL A 3 7.79 -8.37 -19.70
N GLN A 4 8.46 -9.24 -18.93
CA GLN A 4 7.79 -10.20 -18.08
C GLN A 4 7.34 -9.48 -16.79
N THR A 5 6.04 -9.43 -16.54
CA THR A 5 5.44 -8.87 -15.32
C THR A 5 4.77 -9.97 -14.49
N GLY A 6 4.71 -9.76 -13.17
CA GLY A 6 3.92 -10.59 -12.26
C GLY A 6 2.49 -10.07 -12.11
N SER A 7 1.62 -10.91 -11.54
CA SER A 7 0.29 -10.53 -11.07
C SER A 7 -0.10 -11.33 -9.83
N MET A 8 -1.13 -10.91 -9.10
CA MET A 8 -1.71 -11.64 -7.98
C MET A 8 -2.23 -13.03 -8.40
N GLN A 9 -2.56 -13.23 -9.68
CA GLN A 9 -2.95 -14.53 -10.22
C GLN A 9 -1.75 -15.40 -10.62
N LYS A 10 -0.64 -14.78 -11.04
CA LYS A 10 0.54 -15.48 -11.53
C LYS A 10 1.81 -14.70 -11.21
N TYR A 11 2.53 -15.15 -10.19
CA TYR A 11 3.84 -14.64 -9.82
C TYR A 11 4.81 -15.81 -9.59
N THR A 12 6.10 -15.52 -9.72
CA THR A 12 7.17 -16.43 -9.29
C THR A 12 7.93 -15.71 -8.19
N LYS A 13 7.75 -16.14 -6.94
CA LYS A 13 8.58 -15.65 -5.82
C LYS A 13 10.01 -16.12 -6.06
N GLY A 14 10.98 -15.24 -5.85
CA GLY A 14 12.39 -15.61 -5.91
C GLY A 14 12.78 -16.55 -4.76
N ASN A 15 14.05 -16.94 -4.70
CA ASN A 15 14.63 -17.60 -3.53
C ASN A 15 15.97 -16.95 -3.15
N LEU A 16 16.47 -17.26 -1.94
CA LEU A 16 17.80 -16.86 -1.45
C LEU A 16 18.75 -18.05 -1.55
N LEU A 17 19.88 -17.88 -2.24
CA LEU A 17 21.01 -18.81 -2.15
C LEU A 17 21.97 -18.31 -1.08
N LEU A 18 21.88 -18.89 0.12
CA LEU A 18 22.72 -18.50 1.25
C LEU A 18 24.02 -19.30 1.29
N ILE A 19 25.14 -18.63 1.58
CA ILE A 19 26.45 -19.27 1.78
C ILE A 19 26.76 -19.35 3.28
N ASN A 20 26.76 -18.20 3.97
CA ASN A 20 27.01 -18.10 5.40
C ASN A 20 26.24 -16.87 5.97
N ASP A 21 24.92 -16.89 5.82
CA ASP A 21 24.03 -15.82 6.29
C ASP A 21 22.66 -16.42 6.69
N LYS A 22 21.74 -15.60 7.19
CA LYS A 22 20.39 -15.99 7.62
C LYS A 22 19.33 -15.39 6.71
N PRO A 23 18.27 -16.14 6.31
CA PRO A 23 17.20 -15.61 5.44
C PRO A 23 16.57 -14.32 5.97
N LEU A 24 16.39 -14.26 7.30
CA LEU A 24 15.78 -13.12 8.00
C LEU A 24 16.52 -11.79 7.79
N ASN A 25 17.84 -11.83 7.52
CA ASN A 25 18.61 -10.60 7.29
C ASN A 25 18.22 -9.89 5.98
N TYR A 26 17.53 -10.58 5.08
CA TYR A 26 17.10 -10.04 3.78
C TYR A 26 15.64 -9.55 3.79
N ALA A 27 14.87 -9.82 4.84
CA ALA A 27 13.45 -9.46 4.95
C ALA A 27 12.63 -9.76 3.68
N MET A 28 12.96 -10.87 3.00
CA MET A 28 12.48 -11.13 1.64
C MET A 28 11.01 -11.54 1.61
N SER A 29 10.17 -10.79 0.89
CA SER A 29 8.76 -11.08 0.65
C SER A 29 8.39 -10.84 -0.83
N ASN A 30 7.16 -11.18 -1.24
CA ASN A 30 6.64 -10.87 -2.58
C ASN A 30 5.30 -10.15 -2.49
N ILE A 31 5.19 -8.99 -3.14
CA ILE A 31 3.99 -8.14 -3.07
C ILE A 31 2.76 -8.79 -3.71
N PHE A 32 2.93 -9.62 -4.75
CA PHE A 32 1.83 -10.33 -5.39
C PHE A 32 1.34 -11.49 -4.52
N GLU A 33 2.24 -12.16 -3.80
CA GLU A 33 1.87 -13.15 -2.79
C GLU A 33 1.02 -12.51 -1.70
N ILE A 34 1.50 -11.41 -1.10
CA ILE A 34 0.76 -10.65 -0.08
C ILE A 34 -0.58 -10.16 -0.65
N GLY A 35 -0.59 -9.58 -1.85
CA GLY A 35 -1.81 -9.15 -2.53
C GLY A 35 -2.82 -10.29 -2.74
N ALA A 36 -2.35 -11.47 -3.11
CA ALA A 36 -3.20 -12.63 -3.37
C ALA A 36 -3.76 -13.28 -2.10
N THR A 37 -2.99 -13.31 -1.01
CA THR A 37 -3.29 -14.14 0.18
C THR A 37 -3.69 -13.34 1.42
N TRP A 38 -3.31 -12.06 1.54
CA TRP A 38 -3.58 -11.28 2.75
C TRP A 38 -5.09 -11.12 2.98
N PRO A 39 -5.59 -11.44 4.20
CA PRO A 39 -7.03 -11.63 4.41
C PRO A 39 -7.85 -10.34 4.33
N LYS A 40 -7.25 -9.18 4.64
CA LYS A 40 -7.96 -7.91 4.77
C LYS A 40 -7.65 -6.98 3.60
N ALA A 41 -8.71 -6.48 2.95
CA ALA A 41 -8.57 -5.38 2.00
C ALA A 41 -8.21 -4.07 2.73
N TYR A 42 -7.43 -3.22 2.08
CA TYR A 42 -6.91 -1.94 2.58
C TYR A 42 -6.02 -2.03 3.83
N ASP A 43 -5.64 -3.24 4.26
CA ASP A 43 -4.66 -3.43 5.32
C ASP A 43 -3.25 -3.19 4.77
N ARG A 44 -2.56 -2.20 5.35
CA ARG A 44 -1.29 -1.65 4.87
C ARG A 44 -0.13 -2.43 5.49
N VAL A 45 0.19 -3.57 4.90
CA VAL A 45 1.24 -4.48 5.37
C VAL A 45 2.61 -3.92 5.02
N VAL A 46 3.46 -3.66 6.01
CA VAL A 46 4.80 -3.12 5.80
C VAL A 46 5.70 -4.21 5.20
N ILE A 47 6.30 -3.91 4.05
CA ILE A 47 7.21 -4.79 3.31
C ILE A 47 8.65 -4.28 3.30
N GLY A 48 8.88 -3.05 3.76
CA GLY A 48 10.21 -2.46 3.90
C GLY A 48 10.19 -1.33 4.93
N LYS A 49 11.25 -1.25 5.74
CA LYS A 49 11.38 -0.22 6.78
C LYS A 49 12.82 0.26 6.87
N ASN A 50 13.01 1.58 6.85
CA ASN A 50 14.31 2.20 7.07
C ASN A 50 14.14 3.44 7.97
N GLY A 51 14.62 3.34 9.22
CA GLY A 51 14.36 4.37 10.23
C GLY A 51 12.85 4.61 10.39
N PRO A 52 12.35 5.85 10.23
CA PRO A 52 10.92 6.15 10.29
C PRO A 52 10.19 5.91 8.96
N TYR A 53 10.88 5.63 7.85
CA TYR A 53 10.27 5.49 6.53
C TYR A 53 9.86 4.05 6.27
N VAL A 54 8.72 3.86 5.61
CA VAL A 54 8.14 2.54 5.33
C VAL A 54 7.59 2.47 3.91
N LEU A 55 7.73 1.28 3.32
CA LEU A 55 7.00 0.87 2.14
C LEU A 55 5.99 -0.17 2.57
N ALA A 56 4.71 0.08 2.32
CA ALA A 56 3.63 -0.85 2.61
C ALA A 56 2.99 -1.35 1.30
N CYS A 57 2.42 -2.54 1.37
CA CYS A 57 1.67 -3.19 0.30
C CYS A 57 0.26 -3.48 0.80
N PHE A 58 -0.75 -3.26 -0.05
CA PHE A 58 -2.12 -3.59 0.29
C PHE A 58 -2.92 -3.97 -0.95
N ARG A 59 -3.92 -4.82 -0.73
CA ARG A 59 -4.96 -5.12 -1.72
C ARG A 59 -6.11 -4.14 -1.54
N ALA A 60 -6.43 -3.37 -2.58
CA ALA A 60 -7.66 -2.59 -2.66
C ALA A 60 -8.77 -3.44 -3.29
N GLU A 61 -9.93 -3.48 -2.65
CA GLU A 61 -11.14 -4.11 -3.20
C GLU A 61 -12.38 -3.46 -2.58
N GLY A 62 -13.33 -3.02 -3.41
CA GLY A 62 -14.47 -2.24 -2.95
C GLY A 62 -14.07 -0.82 -2.54
N GLU A 63 -14.78 -0.23 -1.59
CA GLU A 63 -14.49 1.10 -1.06
C GLU A 63 -13.75 1.00 0.28
N ASP A 64 -12.71 1.81 0.47
CA ASP A 64 -12.09 1.99 1.79
C ASP A 64 -13.15 2.60 2.73
N LYS A 65 -13.36 1.96 3.88
CA LYS A 65 -14.36 2.38 4.87
C LYS A 65 -14.01 3.70 5.54
N THR A 66 -12.79 4.21 5.34
CA THR A 66 -12.26 5.39 6.01
C THR A 66 -11.65 6.37 5.01
N TRP A 67 -11.78 7.64 5.34
CA TRP A 67 -10.94 8.70 4.81
C TRP A 67 -9.63 8.72 5.58
N TRP A 68 -8.53 9.05 4.92
CA TRP A 68 -7.20 9.13 5.52
C TRP A 68 -6.63 10.53 5.35
N SER A 69 -5.91 11.02 6.35
CA SER A 69 -5.11 12.24 6.25
C SER A 69 -3.81 12.07 7.02
N MET A 70 -2.70 12.54 6.48
CA MET A 70 -1.39 12.49 7.13
C MET A 70 -0.75 13.88 7.18
N PRO A 71 0.13 14.15 8.15
CA PRO A 71 0.75 15.47 8.30
C PRO A 71 1.97 15.64 7.38
N HIS A 72 2.16 14.74 6.42
CA HIS A 72 3.24 14.71 5.44
C HIS A 72 2.72 14.07 4.17
N ASP A 73 3.40 14.32 3.05
CA ASP A 73 3.06 13.68 1.78
C ASP A 73 3.27 12.16 1.87
N GLU A 74 2.39 11.44 1.20
CA GLU A 74 2.53 10.02 0.89
C GLU A 74 2.41 9.81 -0.61
N TYR A 75 2.84 8.65 -1.11
CA TYR A 75 2.68 8.31 -2.52
C TYR A 75 2.14 6.90 -2.65
N VAL A 76 1.21 6.72 -3.58
CA VAL A 76 0.66 5.41 -3.91
C VAL A 76 0.97 5.05 -5.35
N VAL A 77 1.48 3.84 -5.55
CA VAL A 77 1.70 3.24 -6.87
C VAL A 77 0.73 2.09 -7.02
N LEU A 78 -0.10 2.12 -8.08
CA LEU A 78 -0.93 0.98 -8.41
C LEU A 78 -0.12 -0.01 -9.25
N VAL A 79 0.09 -1.21 -8.71
CA VAL A 79 0.88 -2.27 -9.34
C VAL A 79 0.04 -3.08 -10.31
N GLU A 80 -1.19 -3.38 -9.94
CA GLU A 80 -2.13 -4.19 -10.73
C GLU A 80 -3.57 -3.73 -10.48
N GLY A 81 -4.36 -3.60 -11.53
CA GLY A 81 -5.79 -3.35 -11.48
C GLY A 81 -6.19 -1.91 -11.80
N GLU A 82 -7.28 -1.46 -11.16
CA GLU A 82 -7.79 -0.09 -11.31
C GLU A 82 -8.28 0.43 -9.95
N MET A 83 -7.90 1.65 -9.60
CA MET A 83 -8.29 2.27 -8.34
C MET A 83 -8.53 3.76 -8.52
N THR A 84 -9.66 4.25 -8.02
CA THR A 84 -9.94 5.68 -7.93
C THR A 84 -9.54 6.19 -6.56
N ILE A 85 -8.87 7.34 -6.52
CA ILE A 85 -8.60 8.09 -5.29
C ILE A 85 -9.42 9.37 -5.33
N GLU A 86 -10.26 9.55 -4.32
CA GLU A 86 -11.04 10.76 -4.09
C GLU A 86 -10.30 11.65 -3.09
N TYR A 87 -10.27 12.96 -3.33
CA TYR A 87 -9.58 13.92 -2.48
C TYR A 87 -10.56 14.95 -1.92
N LYS A 88 -10.35 15.34 -0.67
CA LYS A 88 -11.10 16.38 0.02
C LYS A 88 -10.14 17.25 0.83
N GLU A 89 -10.22 18.55 0.63
CA GLU A 89 -9.54 19.53 1.47
C GLU A 89 -10.37 19.73 2.74
N PRO A 90 -9.87 19.35 3.93
CA PRO A 90 -10.63 19.50 5.17
C PRO A 90 -10.93 20.97 5.47
N ARG A 91 -12.14 21.28 5.94
CA ARG A 91 -12.52 22.66 6.32
C ARG A 91 -11.66 23.21 7.47
N GLU A 92 -11.26 22.32 8.37
CA GLU A 92 -10.40 22.58 9.52
C GLU A 92 -9.33 21.50 9.58
N ALA A 93 -8.20 21.77 10.23
CA ALA A 93 -7.16 20.79 10.42
C ALA A 93 -7.70 19.57 11.20
N ILE A 94 -7.56 18.38 10.62
CA ILE A 94 -7.97 17.12 11.24
C ILE A 94 -6.76 16.35 11.77
N PRO A 95 -6.92 15.54 12.83
CA PRO A 95 -5.87 14.65 13.30
C PRO A 95 -5.37 13.70 12.20
N PRO A 96 -4.11 13.27 12.25
CA PRO A 96 -3.60 12.27 11.32
C PRO A 96 -4.30 10.93 11.54
N GLY A 97 -4.42 10.13 10.47
CA GLY A 97 -4.99 8.79 10.50
C GLY A 97 -6.38 8.67 9.86
N PRO A 98 -7.15 7.64 10.25
CA PRO A 98 -8.42 7.29 9.63
C PRO A 98 -9.60 8.09 10.21
N HIS A 99 -10.53 8.46 9.35
CA HIS A 99 -11.74 9.23 9.66
C HIS A 99 -12.96 8.58 9.02
N LYS A 100 -14.10 8.54 9.73
CA LYS A 100 -15.36 8.02 9.15
C LYS A 100 -15.92 8.94 8.08
N ALA A 101 -15.76 10.25 8.27
CA ALA A 101 -16.20 11.28 7.34
C ALA A 101 -15.31 12.51 7.50
N VAL A 102 -15.14 13.27 6.42
CA VAL A 102 -14.43 14.54 6.42
C VAL A 102 -15.34 15.61 5.84
N THR A 103 -15.47 16.73 6.55
CA THR A 103 -16.14 17.94 6.08
C THR A 103 -15.11 18.84 5.40
N GLY A 104 -15.46 19.41 4.25
CA GLY A 104 -14.47 20.10 3.44
C GLY A 104 -14.89 20.29 1.98
N THR A 105 -13.96 20.75 1.17
CA THR A 105 -14.15 20.98 -0.27
C THR A 105 -13.69 19.75 -1.05
N ASP A 106 -14.55 19.20 -1.90
CA ASP A 106 -14.15 18.12 -2.80
C ASP A 106 -13.11 18.66 -3.80
N MET A 107 -11.94 18.02 -3.87
CA MET A 107 -10.84 18.43 -4.75
C MET A 107 -10.84 17.69 -6.10
N GLY A 108 -11.75 16.71 -6.25
CA GLY A 108 -11.82 15.83 -7.40
C GLY A 108 -11.24 14.45 -7.14
N SER A 109 -10.94 13.72 -8.21
CA SER A 109 -10.45 12.34 -8.14
C SER A 109 -9.44 12.02 -9.23
N ILE A 110 -8.66 10.98 -8.99
CA ILE A 110 -7.69 10.42 -9.95
C ILE A 110 -8.00 8.94 -10.12
N VAL A 111 -8.03 8.46 -11.37
CA VAL A 111 -8.14 7.03 -11.69
C VAL A 111 -6.76 6.49 -12.02
N LEU A 112 -6.30 5.51 -11.24
CA LEU A 112 -5.04 4.81 -11.42
C LEU A 112 -5.25 3.49 -12.13
N ARG A 113 -4.29 3.15 -12.99
CA ARG A 113 -4.11 1.82 -13.61
C ARG A 113 -2.68 1.32 -13.35
N ASP A 114 -2.38 0.11 -13.77
CA ASP A 114 -1.05 -0.50 -13.66
C ASP A 114 0.10 0.49 -13.96
N GLY A 115 1.00 0.68 -13.00
CA GLY A 115 2.15 1.58 -13.08
C GLY A 115 1.86 3.06 -12.79
N SER A 116 0.60 3.44 -12.55
CA SER A 116 0.26 4.83 -12.19
C SER A 116 0.74 5.16 -10.79
N LEU A 117 1.31 6.35 -10.62
CA LEU A 117 1.70 6.92 -9.33
C LEU A 117 0.84 8.16 -9.04
N ALA A 118 0.33 8.25 -7.82
CA ALA A 118 -0.36 9.45 -7.31
C ALA A 118 0.29 9.96 -6.02
N SER A 119 0.28 11.29 -5.88
CA SER A 119 0.58 11.96 -4.63
C SER A 119 -0.66 11.96 -3.73
N LEU A 120 -0.43 11.76 -2.42
CA LEU A 120 -1.40 11.92 -1.35
C LEU A 120 -0.90 13.09 -0.49
N PRO A 121 -1.32 14.34 -0.77
CA PRO A 121 -0.69 15.52 -0.19
C PRO A 121 -0.93 15.64 1.32
N ALA A 122 0.05 16.20 2.02
CA ALA A 122 -0.03 16.50 3.45
C ALA A 122 -1.29 17.33 3.77
N GLY A 123 -2.04 16.90 4.79
CA GLY A 123 -3.26 17.58 5.26
C GLY A 123 -4.50 17.38 4.39
N VAL A 124 -4.36 16.83 3.18
CA VAL A 124 -5.51 16.49 2.32
C VAL A 124 -6.08 15.15 2.75
N ALA A 125 -7.41 15.07 2.88
CA ALA A 125 -8.08 13.81 3.11
C ALA A 125 -8.24 13.05 1.79
N TYR A 126 -7.95 11.75 1.81
CA TYR A 126 -8.12 10.88 0.64
C TYR A 126 -8.87 9.60 0.99
N ARG A 127 -9.57 9.03 -0.01
CA ARG A 127 -10.24 7.74 0.11
C ARG A 127 -10.09 6.96 -1.20
N MET A 128 -9.92 5.66 -1.07
CA MET A 128 -9.66 4.78 -2.21
C MET A 128 -10.87 3.90 -2.52
N ARG A 129 -11.10 3.65 -3.80
CA ARG A 129 -12.12 2.73 -4.28
C ARG A 129 -11.61 1.93 -5.46
N ALA A 130 -11.66 0.61 -5.36
CA ALA A 130 -11.25 -0.30 -6.41
C ALA A 130 -12.43 -1.20 -6.82
N PRO A 131 -12.93 -1.14 -8.06
CA PRO A 131 -14.06 -1.97 -8.50
C PRO A 131 -13.71 -3.46 -8.58
N LYS A 132 -12.42 -3.82 -8.58
CA LYS A 132 -11.89 -5.19 -8.60
C LYS A 132 -10.68 -5.25 -7.68
N LYS A 133 -10.26 -6.46 -7.30
CA LYS A 133 -9.00 -6.67 -6.58
C LYS A 133 -7.86 -6.00 -7.33
N SER A 134 -7.21 -5.06 -6.66
CA SER A 134 -6.10 -4.28 -7.19
C SER A 134 -4.99 -4.23 -6.15
N LEU A 135 -3.73 -4.24 -6.60
CA LEU A 135 -2.55 -4.25 -5.74
C LEU A 135 -1.89 -2.89 -5.75
N ALA A 136 -1.61 -2.33 -4.59
CA ALA A 136 -0.99 -1.02 -4.44
C ALA A 136 0.18 -1.05 -3.45
N LEU A 137 1.14 -0.16 -3.70
CA LEU A 137 2.23 0.16 -2.78
C LEU A 137 2.04 1.56 -2.24
N LEU A 138 2.25 1.73 -0.93
CA LEU A 138 2.20 3.01 -0.24
C LEU A 138 3.58 3.35 0.33
N GLN A 139 4.13 4.47 -0.11
CA GLN A 139 5.31 5.09 0.49
C GLN A 139 4.88 6.08 1.56
N THR A 140 5.24 5.82 2.81
CA THR A 140 4.82 6.62 3.97
C THR A 140 5.84 6.53 5.12
N LYS A 141 5.43 6.93 6.33
CA LYS A 141 6.20 6.80 7.57
C LYS A 141 5.55 5.79 8.51
N HIS A 142 6.36 5.25 9.41
CA HIS A 142 5.92 4.40 10.51
C HIS A 142 4.80 5.07 11.32
N SER A 143 3.72 4.34 11.56
CA SER A 143 2.56 4.76 12.36
C SER A 143 1.83 3.54 12.91
N GLU A 144 0.88 3.77 13.82
CA GLU A 144 0.06 2.72 14.45
C GLU A 144 -0.97 2.09 13.49
N TRP A 145 -1.25 2.73 12.35
CA TRP A 145 -2.22 2.26 11.36
C TRP A 145 -1.61 1.32 10.30
N LEU A 146 -0.33 0.97 10.46
CA LEU A 146 0.37 0.05 9.59
C LEU A 146 0.52 -1.31 10.26
N THR A 147 0.43 -2.37 9.45
CA THR A 147 0.55 -3.74 9.93
C THR A 147 1.98 -4.24 9.75
N TYR A 148 2.61 -4.66 10.85
CA TYR A 148 3.95 -5.25 10.87
C TYR A 148 3.84 -6.75 11.09
N ALA A 149 3.95 -7.51 10.00
CA ALA A 149 3.74 -8.95 9.99
C ALA A 149 4.95 -9.69 9.41
N TRP A 150 6.16 -9.30 9.83
CA TRP A 150 7.42 -9.80 9.25
C TRP A 150 7.52 -11.32 9.27
N GLU A 151 7.10 -11.97 10.35
CA GLU A 151 7.11 -13.43 10.49
C GLU A 151 6.15 -14.12 9.52
N ASP A 152 5.05 -13.46 9.14
CA ASP A 152 4.05 -14.02 8.23
C ASP A 152 4.41 -13.84 6.76
N ILE A 153 5.19 -12.80 6.42
CA ILE A 153 5.46 -12.42 5.02
C ILE A 153 6.88 -12.70 4.55
N CYS A 154 7.85 -12.75 5.47
CA CYS A 154 9.25 -12.94 5.12
C CYS A 154 9.60 -14.42 4.96
N LEU A 155 10.52 -14.70 4.04
CA LEU A 155 11.16 -16.00 3.94
C LEU A 155 12.01 -16.24 5.19
N THR A 156 11.67 -17.29 5.96
CA THR A 156 12.33 -17.65 7.21
C THR A 156 13.36 -18.79 7.06
N GLU A 157 13.25 -19.58 6.00
CA GLU A 157 14.07 -20.77 5.69
C GLU A 157 14.58 -20.69 4.23
N ALA A 158 15.75 -21.28 3.93
CA ALA A 158 16.39 -21.24 2.60
C ALA A 158 16.23 -22.54 1.81
#